data_AF-A0A6I3MW06-F1
#
_entry.id   AF-A0A6I3MW06-F1
#
_cell.length_a   1.000
_cell.length_b   1.000
_cell.length_c   1.000
_cell.angle_alpha   90.00
_cell.angle_beta   90.00
_cell.angle_gamma   90.00
#
_symmetry.space_group_name_H-M   'P 1'
#
loop_
_entity.id
_entity.type
_entity.pdbx_description
1 polymer ?
#
loop_
_entity_poly.entity_id
_entity_poly.type
_entity_poly.pdbx_seq_one_letter_code
_entity_poly.pdbx_strand_id
1 'polypeptide(L)'
;MTIEIVSYYHGLSDALRLNLTSNIINSSKSDLLLFSGHTIGFVNDIEVLKDLITNKTIEVVFELENINTDKIRNCLYRITKGQLINLYTNQILTQSSDIEGNYQLADRLLHEFETNRTFSINGISVLIIQCGEINILKNIQSEDNRVEFRLSDDKSLLERFNDILSKTKIILNPIHTPMGNQGKMLKRREFLSQNKRYYFSSCNTKENSHNIDIKSLQYAFFNSTLLTNVDIQRTEYSISRIYEI
;
A
#
# COMPACT_ATOMS: atom_id res chain seq x y z
N MET A 1 13.96 10.64 -6.76
CA MET A 1 13.24 9.40 -7.16
C MET A 1 11.82 9.78 -7.51
N THR A 2 11.20 9.16 -8.50
CA THR A 2 9.80 9.40 -8.88
C THR A 2 8.91 8.24 -8.45
N ILE A 3 7.76 8.56 -7.85
CA ILE A 3 6.79 7.58 -7.37
C ILE A 3 5.44 7.86 -8.02
N GLU A 4 4.87 6.83 -8.64
CA GLU A 4 3.53 6.84 -9.21
C GLU A 4 2.60 6.01 -8.34
N ILE A 5 1.43 6.56 -8.01
CA ILE A 5 0.37 5.82 -7.30
C ILE A 5 -0.88 5.75 -8.15
N VAL A 6 -1.49 4.57 -8.22
CA VAL A 6 -2.54 4.25 -9.20
C VAL A 6 -3.79 3.73 -8.52
N SER A 7 -4.95 4.25 -8.94
CA SER A 7 -6.28 3.84 -8.49
C SER A 7 -7.14 3.42 -9.66
N TYR A 8 -8.03 2.46 -9.44
CA TYR A 8 -9.02 2.03 -10.42
C TYR A 8 -10.46 2.29 -9.98
N TYR A 9 -11.38 2.19 -10.92
CA TYR A 9 -12.76 1.84 -10.58
C TYR A 9 -12.83 0.46 -9.93
N HIS A 10 -13.73 0.27 -8.96
CA HIS A 10 -13.92 -1.02 -8.29
C HIS A 10 -14.44 -2.11 -9.25
N GLY A 11 -15.50 -1.81 -10.01
CA GLY A 11 -16.22 -2.79 -10.83
C GLY A 11 -15.63 -3.12 -12.20
N LEU A 12 -14.32 -2.94 -12.40
CA LEU A 12 -13.68 -3.36 -13.66
C LEU A 12 -13.66 -4.89 -13.76
N SER A 13 -13.88 -5.42 -14.96
CA SER A 13 -13.64 -6.84 -15.22
C SER A 13 -12.15 -7.16 -15.08
N ASP A 14 -11.85 -8.40 -14.70
CA ASP A 14 -10.46 -8.85 -14.51
C ASP A 14 -9.61 -8.65 -15.78
N ALA A 15 -10.16 -8.99 -16.94
CA ALA A 15 -9.49 -8.80 -18.23
C ALA A 15 -9.17 -7.32 -18.51
N LEU A 16 -10.09 -6.40 -18.20
CA LEU A 16 -9.84 -4.97 -18.39
C LEU A 16 -8.80 -4.46 -17.38
N ARG A 17 -8.90 -4.88 -16.12
CA ARG A 17 -7.97 -4.51 -15.05
C ARG A 17 -6.56 -5.01 -15.33
N LEU A 18 -6.38 -6.23 -15.83
CA LEU A 18 -5.11 -6.79 -16.25
C LEU A 18 -4.48 -6.00 -17.41
N ASN A 19 -5.27 -5.69 -18.43
CA ASN A 19 -4.81 -4.88 -19.57
C ASN A 19 -4.38 -3.47 -19.14
N LEU A 20 -5.15 -2.80 -18.27
CA LEU A 20 -4.77 -1.50 -17.72
C LEU A 20 -3.49 -1.60 -16.89
N THR A 21 -3.40 -2.61 -16.01
CA THR A 21 -2.24 -2.82 -15.13
C THR A 21 -0.96 -2.99 -15.96
N SER A 22 -0.96 -3.89 -16.95
CA SER A 22 0.20 -4.12 -17.81
C SER A 22 0.58 -2.88 -18.63
N ASN A 23 -0.40 -2.17 -19.20
CA ASN A 23 -0.15 -0.93 -19.94
C ASN A 23 0.48 0.16 -19.06
N ILE A 24 -0.02 0.33 -17.83
CA ILE A 24 0.52 1.32 -16.88
C ILE A 24 1.95 0.96 -16.49
N ILE A 25 2.23 -0.31 -16.14
CA ILE A 25 3.59 -0.78 -15.82
C ILE A 25 4.54 -0.51 -16.99
N ASN A 26 4.13 -0.85 -18.21
CA ASN A 26 4.99 -0.79 -19.38
C ASN A 26 5.25 0.64 -19.89
N SER A 27 4.32 1.56 -19.64
CA SER A 27 4.43 2.96 -20.08
C SER A 27 5.00 3.90 -19.01
N SER A 28 4.98 3.49 -17.73
CA SER A 28 5.47 4.32 -16.64
C SER A 28 6.98 4.57 -16.74
N LYS A 29 7.35 5.81 -16.46
CA LYS A 29 8.74 6.29 -16.35
C LYS A 29 9.17 6.50 -14.90
N SER A 30 8.31 6.13 -13.95
CA SER A 30 8.59 6.30 -12.53
C SER A 30 9.58 5.26 -12.04
N ASP A 31 10.34 5.57 -10.99
CA ASP A 31 11.23 4.60 -10.36
C ASP A 31 10.43 3.53 -9.61
N LEU A 32 9.32 3.94 -8.98
CA LEU A 32 8.42 3.08 -8.20
C LEU A 32 6.96 3.35 -8.55
N LEU A 33 6.18 2.28 -8.69
CA LEU A 33 4.76 2.32 -8.91
C LEU A 33 4.01 1.51 -7.84
N LEU A 34 3.05 2.15 -7.18
CA LEU A 34 2.15 1.54 -6.20
C LEU A 34 0.74 1.47 -6.77
N PHE A 35 0.23 0.26 -6.98
CA PHE A 35 -1.18 0.07 -7.25
C PHE A 35 -2.00 0.03 -5.95
N SER A 36 -3.28 0.37 -6.06
CA SER A 36 -4.29 0.08 -5.05
C SER A 36 -4.39 -1.42 -4.76
N GLY A 37 -4.95 -1.77 -3.60
CA GLY A 37 -5.29 -3.16 -3.30
C GLY A 37 -6.27 -3.74 -4.33
N HIS A 38 -6.35 -5.08 -4.40
CA HIS A 38 -7.09 -5.81 -5.44
C HIS A 38 -6.71 -5.35 -6.85
N THR A 39 -5.40 -5.23 -7.12
CA THR A 39 -4.88 -4.87 -8.45
C THR A 39 -5.15 -5.97 -9.46
N ILE A 40 -5.00 -7.22 -9.07
CA ILE A 40 -5.29 -8.40 -9.89
C ILE A 40 -6.28 -9.27 -9.12
N GLY A 41 -7.31 -9.78 -9.80
CA GLY A 41 -8.37 -10.57 -9.17
C GLY A 41 -7.91 -11.98 -8.82
N PHE A 42 -7.35 -12.70 -9.80
CA PHE A 42 -7.08 -14.14 -9.69
C PHE A 42 -5.65 -14.53 -10.09
N VAL A 43 -5.13 -15.59 -9.48
CA VAL A 43 -3.76 -16.07 -9.71
C VAL A 43 -3.47 -16.42 -11.18
N ASN A 44 -4.46 -16.82 -11.96
CA ASN A 44 -4.25 -17.09 -13.39
C ASN A 44 -3.78 -15.84 -14.16
N ASP A 45 -4.24 -14.65 -13.77
CA ASP A 45 -3.85 -13.38 -14.38
C ASP A 45 -2.42 -12.96 -13.98
N ILE A 46 -1.85 -13.54 -12.93
CA ILE A 46 -0.44 -13.32 -12.55
C ILE A 46 0.49 -13.92 -13.59
N GLU A 47 0.20 -15.14 -14.05
CA GLU A 47 1.00 -15.79 -15.10
C GLU A 47 0.88 -15.03 -16.43
N VAL A 48 -0.32 -14.54 -16.76
CA VAL A 48 -0.49 -13.70 -17.95
C VAL A 48 0.26 -12.37 -17.79
N LEU A 49 0.15 -11.70 -16.63
CA LEU A 49 0.83 -10.44 -16.38
C LEU A 49 2.35 -10.59 -16.51
N LYS A 50 2.91 -11.70 -16.01
CA LYS A 50 4.34 -12.02 -16.11
C LYS A 50 4.86 -11.96 -17.55
N ASP A 51 4.08 -12.47 -18.51
CA ASP A 51 4.45 -12.47 -19.93
C ASP A 51 4.23 -11.10 -20.60
N LEU A 52 3.35 -10.26 -20.04
CA LEU A 52 3.06 -8.92 -20.56
C LEU A 52 4.06 -7.86 -20.10
N ILE A 53 4.86 -8.09 -19.07
CA ILE A 53 5.80 -7.10 -18.53
C ILE A 53 7.01 -6.95 -19.47
N THR A 54 7.16 -5.77 -20.06
CA THR A 54 8.32 -5.40 -20.89
C THR A 54 9.20 -4.35 -20.21
N ASN A 55 8.68 -3.59 -19.24
CA ASN A 55 9.45 -2.60 -18.51
C ASN A 55 10.37 -3.27 -17.48
N LYS A 56 11.68 -3.09 -17.66
CA LYS A 56 12.73 -3.72 -16.84
C LYS A 56 13.38 -2.76 -15.84
N THR A 57 13.02 -1.49 -15.83
CA THR A 57 13.66 -0.48 -14.97
C THR A 57 12.81 -0.12 -13.77
N ILE A 58 11.50 -0.34 -13.85
CA ILE A 58 10.55 0.04 -12.81
C ILE A 58 10.50 -0.96 -11.66
N GLU A 59 10.24 -0.44 -10.46
CA GLU A 59 9.81 -1.18 -9.30
C GLU A 59 8.29 -1.06 -9.17
N VAL A 60 7.58 -2.17 -8.97
CA VAL A 60 6.11 -2.17 -8.84
C VAL A 60 5.72 -2.92 -7.59
N VAL A 61 4.77 -2.38 -6.83
CA VAL A 61 4.07 -3.08 -5.75
C VAL A 61 2.58 -3.15 -6.07
N PHE A 62 2.03 -4.34 -6.00
CA PHE A 62 0.61 -4.58 -6.26
C PHE A 62 0.07 -5.75 -5.46
N GLU A 63 -1.25 -5.88 -5.43
CA GLU A 63 -1.95 -6.90 -4.64
C GLU A 63 -2.80 -7.81 -5.53
N LEU A 64 -2.68 -9.12 -5.29
CA LEU A 64 -3.56 -10.15 -5.82
C LEU A 64 -4.67 -10.44 -4.81
N GLU A 65 -5.93 -10.35 -5.21
CA GLU A 65 -7.06 -10.60 -4.34
C GLU A 65 -7.20 -12.08 -3.96
N ASN A 66 -7.18 -12.99 -4.94
CA ASN A 66 -7.53 -14.39 -4.71
C ASN A 66 -6.55 -15.36 -5.39
N ILE A 67 -6.00 -16.30 -4.61
CA ILE A 67 -5.17 -17.40 -5.12
C ILE A 67 -5.94 -18.70 -5.36
N ASN A 68 -7.25 -18.60 -5.63
CA ASN A 68 -8.19 -19.72 -5.75
C ASN A 68 -8.31 -20.57 -4.47
N THR A 69 -8.22 -19.94 -3.30
CA THR A 69 -8.55 -20.55 -2.00
C THR A 69 -9.26 -19.55 -1.09
N ASP A 70 -10.13 -20.09 -0.24
CA ASP A 70 -10.80 -19.42 0.87
C ASP A 70 -9.86 -19.04 2.03
N LYS A 71 -8.67 -19.65 2.11
CA LYS A 71 -7.75 -19.49 3.25
C LYS A 71 -6.79 -18.32 3.14
N ILE A 72 -6.40 -17.96 1.91
CA ILE A 72 -5.37 -16.95 1.66
C ILE A 72 -5.86 -16.02 0.56
N ARG A 73 -5.90 -14.73 0.87
CA ARG A 73 -6.34 -13.64 -0.01
C ARG A 73 -5.44 -12.44 0.18
N ASN A 74 -5.49 -11.50 -0.75
CA ASN A 74 -4.76 -10.23 -0.67
C ASN A 74 -3.24 -10.50 -0.55
N CYS A 75 -2.67 -11.23 -1.51
CA CYS A 75 -1.23 -11.51 -1.54
C CYS A 75 -0.46 -10.34 -2.17
N LEU A 76 0.70 -10.01 -1.63
CA LEU A 76 1.54 -8.95 -2.21
C LEU A 76 2.51 -9.51 -3.24
N TYR A 77 2.64 -8.77 -4.33
CA TYR A 77 3.60 -9.03 -5.39
C TYR A 77 4.44 -7.81 -5.66
N ARG A 78 5.65 -8.07 -6.15
CA ARG A 78 6.58 -7.05 -6.61
C ARG A 78 7.04 -7.36 -8.03
N ILE A 79 7.23 -6.32 -8.84
CA ILE A 79 7.99 -6.44 -10.09
C ILE A 79 9.29 -5.68 -9.92
N THR A 80 10.41 -6.34 -10.19
CA THR A 80 11.75 -5.73 -10.16
C THR A 80 12.56 -6.31 -11.29
N LYS A 81 13.28 -5.46 -12.04
CA LYS A 81 14.12 -5.89 -13.17
C LYS A 81 13.36 -6.71 -14.23
N GLY A 82 12.06 -6.40 -14.41
CA GLY A 82 11.15 -7.12 -15.30
C GLY A 82 10.75 -8.52 -14.82
N GLN A 83 11.03 -8.88 -13.56
CA GLN A 83 10.65 -10.15 -12.95
C GLN A 83 9.52 -9.92 -11.96
N LEU A 84 8.44 -10.70 -12.10
CA LEU A 84 7.34 -10.76 -11.16
C LEU A 84 7.70 -11.72 -10.00
N ILE A 85 7.65 -11.20 -8.78
CA ILE A 85 8.07 -11.87 -7.54
C ILE A 85 6.88 -11.89 -6.57
N ASN A 86 6.54 -13.07 -6.06
CA ASN A 86 5.63 -13.21 -4.92
C ASN A 86 6.40 -12.87 -3.63
N LEU A 87 5.85 -11.99 -2.79
CA LEU A 87 6.47 -11.64 -1.51
C LEU A 87 6.17 -12.67 -0.39
N TYR A 88 5.44 -13.73 -0.71
CA TYR A 88 5.02 -14.81 0.18
C TYR A 88 4.32 -14.33 1.45
N THR A 89 3.58 -13.22 1.33
CA THR A 89 2.80 -12.61 2.40
C THR A 89 1.42 -12.25 1.90
N ASN A 90 0.49 -12.17 2.85
CA ASN A 90 -0.87 -11.70 2.66
C ASN A 90 -1.29 -10.75 3.79
N GLN A 91 -2.39 -10.03 3.62
CA GLN A 91 -2.93 -9.16 4.69
C GLN A 91 -3.21 -9.96 5.97
N ILE A 92 -2.69 -9.50 7.11
CA ILE A 92 -2.81 -10.20 8.39
C ILE A 92 -4.03 -9.74 9.19
N LEU A 93 -4.37 -8.46 9.15
CA LEU A 93 -5.49 -7.90 9.90
C LEU A 93 -6.21 -6.81 9.12
N THR A 94 -7.47 -6.57 9.45
CA THR A 94 -8.30 -5.57 8.76
C THR A 94 -8.78 -4.48 9.71
N GLN A 95 -9.16 -4.83 10.93
CA GLN A 95 -9.83 -3.97 11.88
C GLN A 95 -9.04 -3.83 13.18
N SER A 96 -9.32 -2.76 13.93
CA SER A 96 -8.70 -2.56 15.24
C SER A 96 -9.06 -3.66 16.24
N SER A 97 -10.26 -4.25 16.13
CA SER A 97 -10.71 -5.36 16.97
C SER A 97 -9.88 -6.63 16.79
N ASP A 98 -9.24 -6.81 15.63
CA ASP A 98 -8.43 -8.00 15.34
C ASP A 98 -7.16 -8.03 16.21
N ILE A 99 -6.61 -6.85 16.50
CA ILE A 99 -5.30 -6.67 17.14
C ILE A 99 -5.37 -6.12 18.58
N GLU A 100 -6.53 -5.64 19.03
CA GLU A 100 -6.69 -5.14 20.39
C GLU A 100 -6.35 -6.23 21.42
N GLY A 101 -5.29 -6.02 22.22
CA GLY A 101 -4.80 -7.01 23.19
C GLY A 101 -4.23 -8.31 22.59
N ASN A 102 -4.05 -8.38 21.27
CA ASN A 102 -3.58 -9.58 20.58
C ASN A 102 -2.08 -9.47 20.23
N TYR A 103 -1.24 -9.71 21.24
CA TYR A 103 0.21 -9.59 21.13
C TYR A 103 0.82 -10.55 20.11
N GLN A 104 0.28 -11.76 19.97
CA GLN A 104 0.77 -12.73 18.98
C GLN A 104 0.49 -12.29 17.55
N LEU A 105 -0.66 -11.66 17.29
CA LEU A 105 -0.97 -11.11 15.97
C LEU A 105 -0.08 -9.92 15.63
N ALA A 106 0.19 -9.06 16.61
CA ALA A 106 1.13 -7.96 16.44
C ALA A 106 2.56 -8.47 16.19
N ASP A 107 3.02 -9.46 16.96
CA ASP A 107 4.32 -10.11 16.78
C ASP A 107 4.48 -10.67 15.36
N ARG A 108 3.46 -11.41 14.88
CA ARG A 108 3.41 -11.93 13.50
C ARG A 108 3.45 -10.80 12.46
N LEU A 109 2.68 -9.73 12.64
CA LEU A 109 2.66 -8.61 11.69
C LEU A 109 4.01 -7.89 11.64
N LEU A 110 4.63 -7.64 12.79
CA LEU A 110 5.97 -7.04 12.85
C LEU A 110 7.01 -7.96 12.19
N HIS A 111 6.90 -9.28 12.39
CA HIS A 111 7.76 -10.24 11.71
C HIS A 111 7.64 -10.18 10.18
N GLU A 112 6.43 -10.05 9.63
CA GLU A 112 6.24 -9.86 8.18
C GLU A 112 6.85 -8.53 7.69
N PHE A 113 6.73 -7.46 8.47
CA PHE A 113 7.38 -6.18 8.16
C PHE A 113 8.90 -6.32 8.10
N GLU A 114 9.50 -7.04 9.04
CA GLU A 114 10.94 -7.25 9.13
C GLU A 114 11.50 -8.13 8.01
N THR A 115 10.72 -9.09 7.51
CA THR A 115 11.24 -10.17 6.66
C THR A 115 10.78 -10.11 5.20
N ASN A 116 9.48 -9.96 4.96
CA ASN A 116 8.89 -10.15 3.63
C ASN A 116 8.45 -8.84 2.97
N ARG A 117 8.24 -7.79 3.76
CA ARG A 117 7.60 -6.54 3.29
C ARG A 117 8.51 -5.33 3.31
N THR A 118 9.80 -5.55 3.55
CA THR A 118 10.83 -4.54 3.38
C THR A 118 11.73 -4.87 2.19
N PHE A 119 12.10 -3.84 1.45
CA PHE A 119 13.05 -3.95 0.36
C PHE A 119 13.75 -2.61 0.15
N SER A 120 14.69 -2.55 -0.79
CA SER A 120 15.40 -1.31 -1.11
C SER A 120 15.40 -1.03 -2.61
N ILE A 121 15.24 0.25 -2.94
CA ILE A 121 15.37 0.78 -4.30
C ILE A 121 16.48 1.82 -4.27
N ASN A 122 17.59 1.58 -4.97
CA ASN A 122 18.76 2.47 -4.98
C ASN A 122 19.24 2.87 -3.56
N GLY A 123 19.22 1.91 -2.62
CA GLY A 123 19.60 2.13 -1.21
C GLY A 123 18.53 2.80 -0.34
N ILE A 124 17.36 3.14 -0.89
CA ILE A 124 16.24 3.71 -0.15
C ILE A 124 15.35 2.58 0.36
N SER A 125 15.20 2.48 1.69
CA SER A 125 14.38 1.47 2.36
C SER A 125 12.88 1.74 2.21
N VAL A 126 12.15 0.71 1.76
CA VAL A 126 10.70 0.71 1.52
C VAL A 126 10.05 -0.34 2.40
N LEU A 127 8.93 0.01 3.05
CA LEU A 127 8.06 -0.89 3.81
C LEU A 127 6.65 -0.91 3.19
N ILE A 128 6.03 -2.08 3.11
CA ILE A 128 4.62 -2.22 2.71
C ILE A 128 3.75 -2.53 3.94
N ILE A 129 2.74 -1.69 4.20
CA ILE A 129 1.68 -1.91 5.19
C ILE A 129 0.37 -2.04 4.42
N GLN A 130 -0.31 -3.16 4.51
CA GLN A 130 -1.39 -3.50 3.60
C GLN A 130 -2.77 -3.15 4.18
N CYS A 131 -3.47 -2.23 3.51
CA CYS A 131 -4.85 -1.86 3.77
C CYS A 131 -5.15 -1.57 5.26
N GLY A 132 -5.90 -2.46 5.91
CA GLY A 132 -6.35 -2.34 7.29
C GLY A 132 -5.28 -2.54 8.34
N GLU A 133 -4.09 -3.02 7.98
CA GLU A 133 -2.98 -3.25 8.91
C GLU A 133 -2.45 -1.96 9.55
N ILE A 134 -2.76 -0.80 8.97
CA ILE A 134 -2.56 0.50 9.63
C ILE A 134 -3.31 0.60 10.98
N ASN A 135 -4.26 -0.29 11.28
CA ASN A 135 -4.87 -0.44 12.60
C ASN A 135 -3.93 -1.01 13.67
N ILE A 136 -2.70 -1.40 13.33
CA ILE A 136 -1.58 -1.54 14.29
C ILE A 136 -1.34 -0.25 15.08
N LEU A 137 -1.80 0.89 14.55
CA LEU A 137 -1.89 2.16 15.23
C LEU A 137 -3.26 2.37 15.87
N LYS A 138 -3.29 3.06 17.01
CA LYS A 138 -4.52 3.58 17.64
C LYS A 138 -4.49 5.10 17.68
N ASN A 139 -5.69 5.70 17.65
CA ASN A 139 -5.88 7.13 17.88
C ASN A 139 -6.43 7.34 19.28
N ILE A 140 -5.80 8.19 20.06
CA ILE A 140 -6.28 8.62 21.36
C ILE A 140 -7.16 9.85 21.14
N GLN A 141 -8.47 9.61 21.11
CA GLN A 141 -9.45 10.63 20.68
C GLN A 141 -9.49 11.83 21.63
N SER A 142 -9.29 11.61 22.93
CA SER A 142 -9.20 12.65 23.95
C SER A 142 -7.98 13.57 23.79
N GLU A 143 -7.01 13.22 22.95
CA GLU A 143 -5.76 13.94 22.73
C GLU A 143 -5.62 14.37 21.26
N ASP A 144 -6.65 15.02 20.70
CA ASP A 144 -6.69 15.44 19.28
C ASP A 144 -6.36 14.29 18.30
N ASN A 145 -6.87 13.09 18.58
CA ASN A 145 -6.58 11.88 17.82
C ASN A 145 -5.08 11.56 17.70
N ARG A 146 -4.26 11.90 18.71
CA ARG A 146 -2.84 11.51 18.78
C ARG A 146 -2.69 10.03 18.45
N VAL A 147 -1.71 9.73 17.60
CA VAL A 147 -1.44 8.38 17.14
C VAL A 147 -0.33 7.77 17.95
N GLU A 148 -0.52 6.50 18.32
CA GLU A 148 0.54 5.67 18.88
C GLU A 148 0.41 4.22 18.40
N PHE A 149 1.50 3.46 18.60
CA PHE A 149 1.47 2.01 18.46
C PHE A 149 0.44 1.42 19.43
N ARG A 150 -0.41 0.51 18.95
CA ARG A 150 -1.57 0.05 19.72
C ARG A 150 -1.19 -0.69 21.00
N LEU A 151 -0.14 -1.53 20.93
CA LEU A 151 0.36 -2.35 22.03
C LEU A 151 1.62 -1.72 22.64
N SER A 152 1.57 -0.41 22.90
CA SER A 152 2.67 0.39 23.44
C SER A 152 3.10 -0.01 24.86
N ASP A 153 2.31 -0.82 25.54
CA ASP A 153 2.59 -1.40 26.85
C ASP A 153 3.54 -2.61 26.80
N ASP A 154 3.64 -3.30 25.65
CA ASP A 154 4.68 -4.30 25.41
C ASP A 154 5.96 -3.63 24.86
N LYS A 155 6.99 -3.57 25.71
CA LYS A 155 8.26 -2.92 25.36
C LYS A 155 8.96 -3.57 24.17
N SER A 156 8.91 -4.89 24.05
CA SER A 156 9.59 -5.63 22.98
C SER A 156 8.95 -5.33 21.63
N LEU A 157 7.61 -5.38 21.56
CA LEU A 157 6.88 -5.05 20.35
C LEU A 157 7.03 -3.58 19.97
N LEU A 158 7.01 -2.68 20.96
CA LEU A 158 7.20 -1.25 20.74
C LEU A 158 8.61 -0.95 20.19
N GLU A 159 9.65 -1.55 20.76
CA GLU A 159 11.03 -1.40 20.29
C GLU A 159 11.19 -1.88 18.85
N ARG A 160 10.66 -3.06 18.51
CA ARG A 160 10.67 -3.59 17.14
C ARG A 160 9.93 -2.69 16.17
N PHE A 161 8.74 -2.23 16.53
CA PHE A 161 7.96 -1.30 15.70
C PHE A 161 8.74 0.00 15.44
N ASN A 162 9.35 0.57 16.47
CA ASN A 162 10.18 1.77 16.34
C ASN A 162 11.44 1.53 15.49
N ASP A 163 12.10 0.38 15.64
CA ASP A 163 13.27 -0.01 14.84
C ASP A 163 12.91 -0.10 13.35
N ILE A 164 11.82 -0.80 13.01
CA ILE A 164 11.28 -0.88 11.64
C ILE A 164 11.06 0.53 11.07
N LEU A 165 10.37 1.41 11.81
CA LEU A 165 10.10 2.77 11.36
C LEU A 165 11.37 3.62 11.25
N SER A 166 12.38 3.40 12.09
CA SER A 166 13.63 4.16 12.05
C SER A 166 14.48 3.84 10.81
N LYS A 167 14.39 2.60 10.32
CA LYS A 167 15.10 2.10 9.14
C LYS A 167 14.33 2.33 7.84
N THR A 168 13.06 2.67 7.92
CA THR A 168 12.17 2.85 6.75
C THR A 168 12.22 4.30 6.27
N LYS A 169 12.36 4.51 4.96
CA LYS A 169 12.28 5.84 4.34
C LYS A 169 10.95 6.07 3.61
N ILE A 170 10.41 5.04 2.97
CA ILE A 170 9.15 5.08 2.23
C ILE A 170 8.21 4.00 2.80
N ILE A 171 6.97 4.38 3.09
CA ILE A 171 5.91 3.46 3.47
C ILE A 171 4.86 3.46 2.35
N LEU A 172 4.51 2.27 1.87
CA LEU A 172 3.48 2.05 0.87
C LEU A 172 2.28 1.37 1.50
N ASN A 173 1.08 1.83 1.16
CA ASN A 173 -0.17 1.22 1.61
C ASN A 173 -1.16 1.02 0.46
N PRO A 174 -1.16 -0.17 -0.18
CA PRO A 174 -2.22 -0.56 -1.09
C PRO A 174 -3.51 -0.83 -0.28
N ILE A 175 -4.57 -0.08 -0.58
CA ILE A 175 -5.86 -0.14 0.12
C ILE A 175 -6.93 -0.60 -0.88
N HIS A 176 -7.94 -1.37 -0.45
CA HIS A 176 -8.99 -1.85 -1.35
C HIS A 176 -9.98 -0.75 -1.77
N THR A 177 -10.55 -0.06 -0.79
CA THR A 177 -11.54 1.02 -0.98
C THR A 177 -11.29 2.17 0.00
N PRO A 178 -11.89 3.37 -0.17
CA PRO A 178 -11.63 4.49 0.73
C PRO A 178 -12.03 4.16 2.16
N MET A 179 -11.05 4.18 3.07
CA MET A 179 -11.25 3.83 4.47
C MET A 179 -12.24 4.77 5.16
N GLY A 180 -12.96 4.27 6.16
CA GLY A 180 -13.81 5.10 7.02
C GLY A 180 -13.02 6.10 7.86
N ASN A 181 -13.72 7.06 8.47
CA ASN A 181 -13.17 8.05 9.39
C ASN A 181 -11.86 8.71 8.90
N GLN A 182 -11.96 9.49 7.82
CA GLN A 182 -10.82 10.11 7.17
C GLN A 182 -10.00 11.02 8.10
N GLY A 183 -10.61 11.59 9.16
CA GLY A 183 -9.89 12.36 10.18
C GLY A 183 -8.91 11.53 11.00
N LYS A 184 -9.32 10.34 11.48
CA LYS A 184 -8.41 9.41 12.16
C LYS A 184 -7.33 8.89 11.22
N MET A 185 -7.73 8.57 9.98
CA MET A 185 -6.81 8.09 8.96
C MET A 185 -5.75 9.14 8.59
N LEU A 186 -6.15 10.42 8.47
CA LEU A 186 -5.22 11.53 8.25
C LEU A 186 -4.10 11.54 9.30
N LYS A 187 -4.45 11.52 10.59
CA LYS A 187 -3.47 11.51 11.69
C LYS A 187 -2.52 10.30 11.62
N ARG A 188 -3.01 9.13 11.19
CA ARG A 188 -2.16 7.93 11.03
C ARG A 188 -1.18 8.05 9.86
N ARG A 189 -1.63 8.62 8.73
CA ARG A 189 -0.75 8.90 7.58
C ARG A 189 0.32 9.92 7.94
N GLU A 190 -0.06 10.96 8.68
CA GLU A 190 0.87 11.94 9.24
C GLU A 190 1.93 11.26 10.12
N PHE A 191 1.50 10.47 11.11
CA PHE A 191 2.39 9.71 12.00
C PHE A 191 3.40 8.83 11.24
N LEU A 192 2.92 8.03 10.28
CA LEU A 192 3.79 7.15 9.48
C LEU A 192 4.80 7.94 8.64
N SER A 193 4.43 9.13 8.17
CA SER A 193 5.33 10.02 7.41
C SER A 193 6.27 10.88 8.28
N GLN A 194 6.20 10.83 9.61
CA GLN A 194 7.09 11.60 10.48
C GLN A 194 8.58 11.24 10.30
N ASN A 195 9.47 12.07 10.85
CA ASN A 195 10.92 11.86 10.85
C ASN A 195 11.49 11.76 9.43
N LYS A 196 11.06 12.68 8.55
CA LYS A 196 11.46 12.74 7.13
C LYS A 196 11.16 11.45 6.35
N ARG A 197 10.10 10.70 6.70
CA ARG A 197 9.60 9.57 5.91
C ARG A 197 8.58 10.02 4.88
N TYR A 198 8.47 9.23 3.82
CA TYR A 198 7.38 9.34 2.87
C TYR A 198 6.32 8.27 3.17
N TYR A 199 5.06 8.63 3.02
CA TYR A 199 3.94 7.71 3.08
C TYR A 199 3.10 7.86 1.82
N PHE A 200 2.80 6.75 1.15
CA PHE A 200 1.94 6.70 -0.02
C PHE A 200 0.84 5.68 0.19
N SER A 201 -0.38 6.03 -0.19
CA SER A 201 -1.48 5.07 -0.23
C SER A 201 -2.40 5.31 -1.40
N SER A 202 -2.92 4.23 -1.97
CA SER A 202 -3.88 4.26 -3.07
C SER A 202 -4.99 3.24 -2.83
N CYS A 203 -6.24 3.59 -3.15
CA CYS A 203 -7.37 2.65 -3.22
C CYS A 203 -8.17 2.75 -4.50
N ASN A 204 -8.98 1.72 -4.76
CA ASN A 204 -10.00 1.78 -5.80
C ASN A 204 -11.17 2.64 -5.34
N THR A 205 -12.05 3.00 -6.27
CA THR A 205 -13.33 3.63 -5.92
C THR A 205 -14.19 2.68 -5.07
N LYS A 206 -15.30 3.19 -4.55
CA LYS A 206 -16.33 2.33 -3.94
C LYS A 206 -17.13 1.64 -5.04
N GLU A 207 -17.73 0.49 -4.74
CA GLU A 207 -18.58 -0.29 -5.66
C GLU A 207 -19.56 0.57 -6.47
N ASN A 208 -20.22 1.53 -5.82
CA ASN A 208 -21.25 2.38 -6.44
C ASN A 208 -20.73 3.77 -6.82
N SER A 209 -19.43 3.92 -7.09
CA SER A 209 -18.84 5.20 -7.46
C SER A 209 -17.85 5.04 -8.62
N HIS A 210 -18.10 5.81 -9.68
CA HIS A 210 -17.21 5.97 -10.82
C HIS A 210 -16.41 7.28 -10.74
N ASN A 211 -16.31 7.90 -9.57
CA ASN A 211 -15.56 9.14 -9.43
C ASN A 211 -14.10 8.83 -9.08
N ILE A 212 -13.21 8.85 -10.07
CA ILE A 212 -11.74 8.73 -9.87
C ILE A 212 -11.11 10.03 -9.36
N ASP A 213 -11.84 11.14 -9.32
CA ASP A 213 -11.30 12.44 -8.93
C ASP A 213 -11.45 12.70 -7.41
N ILE A 214 -12.08 11.79 -6.66
CA ILE A 214 -12.18 11.93 -5.20
C ILE A 214 -10.80 11.84 -4.53
N LYS A 215 -10.48 12.88 -3.75
CA LYS A 215 -9.22 12.99 -2.99
C LYS A 215 -8.92 11.78 -2.11
N SER A 216 -9.95 11.10 -1.61
CA SER A 216 -9.77 9.97 -0.70
C SER A 216 -9.22 8.69 -1.34
N LEU A 217 -9.02 8.68 -2.67
CA LEU A 217 -8.39 7.57 -3.36
C LEU A 217 -6.89 7.49 -3.14
N GLN A 218 -6.22 8.65 -3.08
CA GLN A 218 -4.77 8.71 -3.15
C GLN A 218 -4.23 9.75 -2.18
N TYR A 219 -3.25 9.35 -1.39
CA TYR A 219 -2.59 10.21 -0.43
C TYR A 219 -1.08 10.02 -0.51
N ALA A 220 -0.35 11.13 -0.45
CA ALA A 220 1.10 11.17 -0.35
C ALA A 220 1.48 12.18 0.73
N PHE A 221 2.32 11.77 1.67
CA PHE A 221 2.79 12.62 2.77
C PHE A 221 4.30 12.56 2.88
N PHE A 222 4.90 13.67 3.28
CA PHE A 222 6.28 13.76 3.71
C PHE A 222 6.37 14.58 4.99
N ASN A 223 6.97 14.01 6.04
CA ASN A 223 7.17 14.71 7.31
C ASN A 223 5.87 15.34 7.86
N SER A 224 4.79 14.56 7.91
CA SER A 224 3.43 14.97 8.32
C SER A 224 2.74 15.98 7.41
N THR A 225 3.32 16.33 6.26
CA THR A 225 2.74 17.30 5.31
C THR A 225 2.27 16.60 4.06
N LEU A 226 1.07 16.94 3.58
CA LEU A 226 0.55 16.42 2.31
C LEU A 226 1.43 16.91 1.16
N LEU A 227 1.83 16.00 0.29
CA LEU A 227 2.60 16.33 -0.91
C LEU A 227 1.69 16.78 -2.06
N THR A 228 2.21 17.71 -2.84
CA THR A 228 1.67 18.07 -4.15
C THR A 228 2.29 17.14 -5.19
N ASN A 229 1.46 16.57 -6.05
CA ASN A 229 1.91 15.76 -7.17
C ASN A 229 2.46 16.67 -8.29
N VAL A 230 3.42 16.16 -9.05
CA VAL A 230 4.01 16.86 -10.20
C VAL A 230 3.26 16.59 -11.49
N ASP A 231 2.50 15.50 -11.57
CA ASP A 231 1.71 15.13 -12.75
C ASP A 231 0.46 14.31 -12.36
N ILE A 232 -0.54 14.29 -13.26
CA ILE A 232 -1.75 13.48 -13.19
C ILE A 232 -1.96 12.82 -14.55
N GLN A 233 -2.01 11.49 -14.56
CA GLN A 233 -2.44 10.73 -15.74
C GLN A 233 -3.83 10.17 -15.49
N ARG A 234 -4.75 10.44 -16.40
CA ARG A 234 -6.16 10.10 -16.25
C ARG A 234 -6.64 9.33 -17.46
N THR A 235 -7.34 8.23 -17.20
CA THR A 235 -8.12 7.51 -18.21
C THR A 235 -9.60 7.51 -17.82
N GLU A 236 -10.42 6.81 -18.59
CA GLU A 236 -11.81 6.56 -18.19
C GLU A 236 -11.90 5.71 -16.91
N TYR A 237 -10.93 4.83 -16.65
CA TYR A 237 -11.04 3.77 -15.63
C TYR A 237 -10.01 3.88 -14.50
N SER A 238 -9.03 4.75 -14.65
CA SER A 238 -7.91 4.88 -13.72
C SER A 238 -7.43 6.32 -13.57
N ILE A 239 -6.78 6.57 -12.44
CA ILE A 239 -6.04 7.79 -12.18
C ILE A 239 -4.68 7.43 -11.58
N SER A 240 -3.62 8.03 -12.13
CA SER A 240 -2.29 8.00 -11.58
C SER A 240 -1.88 9.39 -11.11
N ARG A 241 -1.22 9.48 -9.96
CA ARG A 241 -0.55 10.70 -9.50
C ARG A 241 0.94 10.42 -9.33
N ILE A 242 1.77 11.31 -9.87
CA ILE A 242 3.22 11.17 -9.85
C ILE A 242 3.81 12.19 -8.87
N TYR A 243 4.80 11.76 -8.08
CA TYR A 243 5.48 12.56 -7.07
C TYR A 243 6.99 12.47 -7.27
N GLU A 244 7.68 13.58 -7.03
CA GLU A 244 9.14 13.63 -6.98
C GLU A 244 9.60 13.70 -5.52
N ILE A 245 10.56 12.86 -5.14
CA ILE A 245 11.09 12.73 -3.77
C ILE A 245 12.62 12.73 -3.71
#